data_AF-A0A969ELV0-F1
#
_entry.id   AF-A0A969ELV0-F1
#
_cell.length_a   1.000
_cell.length_b   1.000
_cell.length_c   1.000
_cell.angle_alpha   90.00
_cell.angle_beta   90.00
_cell.angle_gamma   90.00
#
_symmetry.space_group_name_H-M   'P 1'
#
loop_
_entity.id
_entity.type
_entity.pdbx_description
1 polymer ?
#
loop_
_entity_poly.entity_id
_entity_poly.type
_entity_poly.pdbx_seq_one_letter_code
_entity_poly.pdbx_strand_id
1 'polypeptide(L)' 'MLVGEAPGPQENIQGKPFVGRAGQLLDQILEAGGWDSNKDLFITNSV' A
#
# COMPACT_ATOMS: atom_id res chain seq x y z
N MET A 1 -4.24 1.29 -10.25
CA MET A 1 -4.76 2.12 -9.14
C MET A 1 -5.28 1.18 -8.07
N LEU A 2 -4.85 1.36 -6.83
CA LEU A 2 -5.28 0.59 -5.66
C LEU A 2 -5.81 1.57 -4.61
N VAL A 3 -6.97 1.24 -4.03
CA VAL A 3 -7.63 2.09 -3.03
C VAL A 3 -7.91 1.25 -1.79
N GLY A 4 -7.28 1.60 -0.67
CA GLY A 4 -7.56 1.05 0.65
C GLY A 4 -8.77 1.73 1.32
N GLU A 5 -9.17 1.21 2.48
CA GLU A 5 -10.30 1.74 3.23
C GLU A 5 -9.92 3.04 3.96
N ALA A 6 -8.98 2.95 4.90
CA ALA A 6 -8.53 4.06 5.74
C ALA A 6 -7.06 3.89 6.15
N PRO A 7 -6.35 4.96 6.55
CA PRO A 7 -4.96 4.89 7.00
C PRO A 7 -4.87 4.16 8.35
N GLY A 8 -4.00 3.15 8.41
CA GLY A 8 -3.60 2.53 9.67
C GLY A 8 -2.64 3.39 10.50
N PRO A 9 -2.30 2.95 11.73
CA PRO A 9 -1.46 3.73 12.64
C PRO A 9 -0.09 4.09 12.07
N GLN A 10 0.57 3.15 11.39
CA GLN A 10 1.88 3.40 10.78
C GLN A 10 1.81 4.33 9.57
N GLU A 11 0.71 4.25 8.80
CA GLU A 11 0.47 5.14 7.67
C GLU A 11 0.25 6.56 8.13
N ASN A 12 -0.49 6.73 9.24
CA ASN A 12 -0.73 8.04 9.84
C ASN A 12 0.57 8.66 10.41
N ILE A 13 1.44 7.85 11.02
CA ILE A 13 2.74 8.32 11.54
C ILE A 13 3.69 8.72 10.40
N GLN A 14 3.73 7.95 9.32
CA GLN A 14 4.71 8.13 8.23
C GLN A 14 4.19 9.00 7.08
N GLY A 15 2.89 9.29 7.04
CA GLY A 15 2.24 10.01 5.94
C GLY A 15 2.28 9.27 4.61
N LYS A 16 2.36 7.93 4.64
CA LYS A 16 2.48 7.08 3.45
C LYS A 16 1.47 5.94 3.52
N PRO A 17 0.73 5.66 2.44
CA PRO A 17 -0.25 4.59 2.42
C PRO A 17 0.44 3.21 2.38
N PHE A 18 -0.19 2.20 2.97
CA PHE A 18 0.26 0.81 2.97
C PHE A 18 1.73 0.60 3.41
N VAL A 19 2.18 1.26 4.49
CA VAL A 19 3.53 1.04 5.07
C VAL A 19 3.54 0.06 6.25
N GLY A 20 2.37 -0.37 6.71
CA GLY A 20 2.22 -1.33 7.82
C GLY A 20 2.36 -2.79 7.38
N ARG A 21 2.06 -3.72 8.30
CA ARG A 21 2.10 -5.16 8.04
C ARG A 21 1.24 -5.59 6.85
N ALA A 22 0.06 -4.98 6.68
CA ALA A 22 -0.81 -5.24 5.54
C ALA A 22 -0.18 -4.76 4.21
N GLY A 23 0.54 -3.65 4.25
CA GLY A 23 1.28 -3.13 3.10
C GLY A 23 2.45 -4.03 2.68
N GLN A 24 3.20 -4.54 3.64
CA GLN A 24 4.27 -5.52 3.36
C GLN A 24 3.73 -6.80 2.71
N LEU A 25 2.56 -7.27 3.14
CA LEU A 25 1.89 -8.41 2.50
C LEU A 25 1.42 -8.06 1.09
N LEU A 26 0.86 -6.86 0.90
CA LEU A 26 0.45 -6.36 -0.40
C LEU A 26 1.64 -6.29 -1.37
N ASP A 27 2.80 -5.79 -0.92
CA ASP A 27 4.02 -5.73 -1.73
C ASP A 27 4.45 -7.13 -2.18
N GLN A 28 4.42 -8.14 -1.29
CA GLN A 28 4.74 -9.53 -1.64
C GLN A 28 3.79 -10.11 -2.69
N ILE A 29 2.49 -9.79 -2.61
CA ILE A 29 1.49 -10.24 -3.57
C ILE A 29 1.71 -9.58 -4.94
N LEU A 30 2.01 -8.28 -4.95
CA LEU A 30 2.29 -7.54 -6.17
C LEU A 30 3.58 -8.04 -6.83
N GLU A 31 4.64 -8.24 -6.05
CA GLU A 31 5.91 -8.78 -6.52
C GLU A 31 5.73 -10.18 -7.11
N ALA A 32 4.95 -11.05 -6.46
CA ALA A 32 4.62 -12.38 -6.99
C ALA A 32 3.85 -12.30 -8.33
N GLY A 33 3.08 -11.23 -8.55
CA GLY A 33 2.42 -10.93 -9.81
C GLY A 33 3.30 -10.22 -10.84
N GLY A 34 4.54 -9.88 -10.50
CA GLY A 34 5.47 -9.14 -11.37
C GLY A 34 5.25 -7.62 -11.41
N TRP A 35 4.62 -7.05 -10.39
CA TRP A 35 4.31 -5.61 -10.29
C TRP A 35 5.09 -4.96 -9.15
N ASP A 36 5.55 -3.72 -9.36
CA ASP A 36 6.17 -2.87 -8.36
C ASP A 36 5.16 -1.81 -7.88
N SER A 37 4.83 -1.84 -6.59
CA SER A 37 3.89 -0.92 -5.95
C SER A 37 4.26 0.56 -6.08
N ASN A 38 5.54 0.89 -6.28
CA ASN A 38 6.03 2.26 -6.41
C ASN A 38 6.13 2.73 -7.87
N LYS A 39 6.16 1.81 -8.84
CA LYS A 39 6.34 2.15 -10.26
C LYS A 39 5.08 1.94 -11.08
N ASP A 40 4.38 0.84 -10.84
CA ASP A 40 3.31 0.38 -11.72
C ASP A 40 1.91 0.73 -11.19
N LEU A 41 1.82 1.15 -9.92
CA LEU A 41 0.56 1.44 -9.27
C LEU A 41 0.52 2.84 -8.64
N PHE A 42 -0.67 3.44 -8.70
CA PHE A 42 -1.05 4.55 -7.83
C PHE A 42 -1.85 4.00 -6.65
N ILE A 43 -1.43 4.29 -5.43
CA ILE A 43 -1.99 3.72 -4.20
C ILE A 43 -2.49 4.86 -3.29
N THR A 44 -3.72 4.74 -2.81
CA THR A 44 -4.33 5.70 -1.88
C THR A 44 -5.34 5.00 -0.96
N ASN A 45 -5.92 5.72 0.00
CA ASN A 45 -7.06 5.28 0.80
C ASN A 45 -8.32 6.07 0.40
N SER A 46 -9.49 5.49 0.67
CA SER A 46 -10.80 6.10 0.38
C SER A 46 -11.19 7.14 1.43
N VAL A 47 -10.69 7.02 2.65
CA VAL A 47 -10.97 7.87 3.81
C VAL A 47 -9.68 8.49 4.33
#